data_AF-A0A8T3XPM8-F1
#
_entry.id   AF-A0A8T3XPM8-F1
#
_cell.length_a   1.000
_cell.length_b   1.000
_cell.length_c   1.000
_cell.angle_alpha   90.00
_cell.angle_beta   90.00
_cell.angle_gamma   90.00
#
_symmetry.space_group_name_H-M   'P 1'
#
loop_
_entity.id
_entity.type
_entity.pdbx_description
1 polymer ?
#
loop_
_entity_poly.entity_id
_entity_poly.type
_entity_poly.pdbx_seq_one_letter_code
_entity_poly.pdbx_strand_id
1 'polypeptide(L)'
;MKKAQLEQPFVIIFGIIVIAFVLIYGGNVIYKSLTLSSNVEFNVFIDKLKKEVDNCYSLDFGSACSLNKLNVPSSLASICFINVGEDVDYTKIPDKLNKTIINSVDFGREENVFLASVDSKNDKSITIDKLKVSENPLCDKIVNRELNFILENKGNFVQLRK
;
A
#
# COMPACT_ATOMS: atom_id res chain seq x y z
N MET A 1 -38.95 39.20 39.57
CA MET A 1 -37.58 38.67 39.42
C MET A 1 -37.60 37.13 39.54
N LYS A 2 -37.72 36.40 38.42
CA LYS A 2 -37.64 34.91 38.36
C LYS A 2 -37.12 34.40 37.00
N LYS A 3 -36.36 35.22 36.24
CA LYS A 3 -35.80 34.81 34.94
C LYS A 3 -34.35 34.33 35.01
N ALA A 4 -33.57 34.76 36.00
CA ALA A 4 -32.15 34.44 36.12
C ALA A 4 -31.82 33.03 36.65
N GLN A 5 -32.75 32.35 37.34
CA GLN A 5 -32.47 31.01 37.93
C GLN A 5 -32.55 29.85 36.92
N LEU A 6 -33.22 30.02 35.79
CA LEU A 6 -33.32 29.00 34.74
C LEU A 6 -32.17 29.08 33.70
N GLU A 7 -31.42 30.18 33.66
CA GLU A 7 -30.36 30.39 32.67
C GLU A 7 -29.09 29.57 33.00
N GLN A 8 -28.71 29.47 34.28
CA GLN A 8 -27.49 28.75 34.66
C GLN A 8 -27.53 27.24 34.34
N PRO A 9 -28.59 26.48 34.68
CA PRO A 9 -28.67 25.06 34.32
C PRO A 9 -28.71 24.83 32.82
N PHE A 10 -29.40 25.71 32.08
CA PHE A 10 -29.50 25.61 30.63
C PHE A 10 -28.15 25.85 29.94
N VAL A 11 -27.38 26.85 30.39
CA VAL A 11 -26.03 27.11 29.89
C VAL A 11 -25.09 25.93 30.15
N ILE A 12 -25.20 25.29 31.32
CA ILE A 12 -24.39 24.11 31.65
C ILE A 12 -24.75 22.93 30.74
N ILE A 13 -26.04 22.63 30.56
CA ILE A 13 -26.50 21.55 29.68
C ILE A 13 -26.08 21.81 28.23
N PHE A 14 -26.26 23.04 27.75
CA PHE A 14 -25.82 23.44 26.42
C PHE A 14 -24.30 23.31 26.25
N GLY A 15 -23.52 23.72 27.25
CA GLY A 15 -22.07 23.55 27.26
C GLY A 15 -21.65 22.07 27.16
N ILE A 16 -22.31 21.17 27.89
CA ILE A 16 -22.07 19.72 27.80
C ILE A 16 -22.36 19.20 26.39
N ILE A 17 -23.48 19.62 25.79
CA ILE A 17 -23.85 19.23 24.43
C ILE A 17 -22.79 19.71 23.42
N VAL A 18 -22.36 20.97 23.51
CA VAL A 18 -21.33 21.52 22.62
C VAL A 18 -20.01 20.76 22.79
N ILE A 19 -19.59 20.46 24.02
CA ILE A 19 -18.38 19.66 24.28
C ILE A 19 -18.51 18.27 23.64
N ALA A 20 -19.67 17.60 23.81
CA ALA A 20 -19.90 16.30 23.20
C ALA A 20 -19.81 16.36 21.67
N PHE A 21 -20.39 17.39 21.04
CA PHE A 21 -20.26 17.60 19.60
C PHE A 21 -18.81 17.83 19.18
N VAL A 22 -18.07 18.69 19.89
CA VAL A 22 -16.64 18.95 19.59
C VAL A 22 -15.82 17.66 19.68
N LEU A 23 -16.06 16.82 20.68
CA LEU A 23 -15.36 15.54 20.84
C LEU A 23 -15.69 14.56 19.71
N ILE A 24 -16.98 14.43 19.34
CA ILE A 24 -17.41 13.53 18.27
C ILE A 24 -16.85 13.98 16.91
N TYR A 25 -17.00 15.26 16.57
CA TYR A 25 -16.49 15.81 15.31
C TYR A 25 -14.96 15.80 15.27
N GLY A 26 -14.31 16.24 16.35
CA GLY A 26 -12.85 16.26 16.45
C GLY A 26 -12.25 14.86 16.31
N GLY A 27 -12.80 13.88 17.02
CA GLY A 27 -12.37 12.48 16.92
C GLY A 27 -12.53 11.92 15.51
N ASN A 28 -13.66 12.20 14.85
CA ASN A 28 -13.91 11.76 13.47
C ASN A 28 -12.92 12.38 12.47
N VAL A 29 -12.59 13.66 12.61
CA VAL A 29 -11.61 14.32 11.73
C VAL A 29 -10.23 13.72 11.92
N ILE A 30 -9.77 13.53 13.16
CA ILE A 30 -8.46 12.91 13.45
C ILE A 30 -8.39 11.50 12.86
N TYR A 31 -9.42 10.68 13.08
CA TYR A 31 -9.46 9.32 12.55
C TYR A 31 -9.39 9.29 11.02
N LYS A 32 -10.18 10.15 10.35
CA LYS A 32 -10.15 10.27 8.88
C LYS A 32 -8.77 10.71 8.38
N SER A 33 -8.15 11.70 9.01
CA SER A 33 -6.80 12.16 8.65
C SER A 33 -5.76 11.05 8.77
N LEU A 34 -5.82 10.22 9.83
CA LEU A 34 -4.91 9.08 9.98
C LEU A 34 -5.10 8.05 8.86
N THR A 35 -6.36 7.70 8.52
CA THR A 35 -6.63 6.77 7.40
C THR A 35 -6.23 7.33 6.04
N LEU A 36 -6.32 8.64 5.85
CA LEU A 36 -5.89 9.30 4.62
C LEU A 36 -4.37 9.25 4.49
N SER A 37 -3.63 9.50 5.58
CA SER A 37 -2.16 9.43 5.59
C SER A 37 -1.65 8.07 5.13
N SER A 38 -2.23 6.97 5.65
CA SER A 38 -1.84 5.61 5.24
C SER A 38 -2.08 5.39 3.73
N ASN A 39 -3.24 5.79 3.21
CA ASN A 39 -3.54 5.66 1.79
C ASN A 39 -2.58 6.46 0.90
N VAL A 40 -2.19 7.66 1.35
CA VAL A 40 -1.20 8.48 0.65
C VAL A 40 0.17 7.80 0.65
N GLU A 41 0.62 7.22 1.76
CA GLU A 41 1.89 6.46 1.81
C GLU A 41 1.92 5.34 0.76
N PHE A 42 0.85 4.55 0.64
CA PHE A 42 0.75 3.49 -0.37
C PHE A 42 0.83 4.03 -1.80
N ASN A 43 0.08 5.09 -2.11
CA ASN A 43 0.11 5.66 -3.46
C ASN A 43 1.49 6.22 -3.81
N VAL A 44 2.12 6.93 -2.88
CA VAL A 44 3.48 7.45 -3.07
C VAL A 44 4.49 6.31 -3.25
N PHE A 45 4.34 5.23 -2.50
CA PHE A 45 5.17 4.04 -2.65
C PHE A 45 5.01 3.40 -4.04
N ILE A 46 3.77 3.22 -4.49
CA ILE A 46 3.45 2.66 -5.82
C ILE A 46 4.05 3.54 -6.92
N ASP A 47 3.85 4.85 -6.85
CA ASP A 47 4.37 5.79 -7.84
C ASP A 47 5.90 5.77 -7.89
N LYS A 48 6.56 5.69 -6.73
CA LYS A 48 8.02 5.58 -6.68
C LYS A 48 8.51 4.24 -7.21
N LEU A 49 7.84 3.13 -6.88
CA LEU A 49 8.19 1.81 -7.40
C LEU A 49 8.10 1.78 -8.93
N LYS A 50 7.02 2.32 -9.51
CA LYS A 50 6.87 2.48 -10.96
C LYS A 50 8.00 3.31 -11.55
N LYS A 51 8.29 4.47 -10.96
CA LYS A 51 9.39 5.34 -11.40
C LYS A 51 10.75 4.65 -11.34
N GLU A 52 11.05 3.87 -10.30
CA GLU A 52 12.32 3.13 -10.22
C GLU A 52 12.41 2.06 -11.31
N VAL A 53 11.32 1.37 -11.64
CA VAL A 53 11.27 0.43 -12.76
C VAL A 53 11.48 1.16 -14.09
N ASP A 54 10.76 2.26 -14.34
CA ASP A 54 10.89 3.05 -15.56
C ASP A 54 12.29 3.65 -15.71
N ASN A 55 12.86 4.17 -14.62
CA ASN A 55 14.22 4.69 -14.58
C ASN A 55 15.21 3.58 -14.93
N CYS A 56 15.08 2.41 -14.31
CA CYS A 56 15.98 1.30 -14.59
C CYS A 56 15.86 0.79 -16.03
N TYR A 57 14.64 0.75 -16.56
CA TYR A 57 14.37 0.41 -17.95
C TYR A 57 15.02 1.40 -18.94
N SER A 58 15.12 2.67 -18.56
CA SER A 58 15.71 3.73 -19.39
C SER A 58 17.25 3.69 -19.45
N LEU A 59 17.89 2.94 -18.56
CA LEU A 59 19.35 2.75 -18.55
C LEU A 59 19.81 1.76 -19.63
N ASP A 60 21.12 1.65 -19.82
CA ASP A 60 21.70 0.69 -20.76
C ASP A 60 21.39 -0.77 -20.37
N PHE A 61 21.35 -1.66 -21.36
CA PHE A 61 21.19 -3.09 -21.14
C PHE A 61 22.22 -3.63 -20.13
N GLY A 62 21.76 -4.46 -19.19
CA GLY A 62 22.59 -5.02 -18.12
C GLY A 62 22.79 -4.08 -16.93
N SER A 63 22.27 -2.85 -16.98
CA SER A 63 22.28 -1.94 -15.82
C SER A 63 21.47 -2.51 -14.67
N ALA A 64 21.97 -2.32 -13.45
CA ALA A 64 21.32 -2.76 -12.22
C ALA A 64 20.95 -1.56 -11.34
N CYS A 65 19.73 -1.58 -10.81
CA CYS A 65 19.20 -0.57 -9.90
C CYS A 65 18.73 -1.25 -8.61
N SER A 66 18.93 -0.61 -7.47
CA SER A 66 18.54 -1.16 -6.17
C SER A 66 17.31 -0.44 -5.63
N LEU A 67 16.34 -1.21 -5.12
CA LEU A 67 15.14 -0.68 -4.48
C LEU A 67 15.32 -0.39 -2.97
N ASN A 68 16.53 -0.54 -2.43
CA ASN A 68 16.80 -0.43 -0.98
C ASN A 68 16.52 0.98 -0.43
N LYS A 69 16.45 2.01 -1.28
CA LYS A 69 16.15 3.41 -0.89
C LYS A 69 14.67 3.75 -0.93
N LEU A 70 13.81 2.80 -1.32
CA LEU A 70 12.38 3.03 -1.45
C LEU A 70 11.73 3.05 -0.05
N ASN A 71 11.17 4.20 0.34
CA ASN A 71 10.44 4.28 1.61
C ASN A 71 9.20 3.39 1.58
N VAL A 72 9.23 2.30 2.34
CA VAL A 72 8.11 1.36 2.44
C VAL A 72 7.05 1.88 3.41
N PRO A 73 5.75 1.86 3.04
CA PRO A 73 4.66 2.28 3.91
C PRO A 73 4.67 1.53 5.23
N SER A 74 4.37 2.25 6.31
CA SER A 74 4.42 1.71 7.67
C SER A 74 3.49 0.51 7.90
N SER A 75 2.39 0.48 7.15
CA SER A 75 1.35 -0.54 7.21
C SER A 75 1.50 -1.64 6.15
N LEU A 76 2.56 -1.65 5.32
CA LEU A 76 2.80 -2.73 4.35
C LEU A 76 3.38 -3.95 5.08
N ALA A 77 2.72 -5.10 4.94
CA ALA A 77 3.12 -6.35 5.59
C ALA A 77 3.90 -7.27 4.62
N SER A 78 3.44 -7.36 3.37
CA SER A 78 4.10 -8.17 2.35
C SER A 78 3.82 -7.64 0.95
N ILE A 79 4.72 -7.96 0.03
CA ILE A 79 4.62 -7.66 -1.40
C ILE A 79 4.87 -8.95 -2.19
N CYS A 80 4.12 -9.13 -3.27
CA CYS A 80 4.34 -10.20 -4.23
C CYS A 80 4.34 -9.65 -5.65
N PHE A 81 5.23 -10.20 -6.46
CA PHE A 81 5.36 -9.90 -7.87
C PHE A 81 5.16 -11.20 -8.66
N ILE A 82 4.46 -11.11 -9.77
CA ILE A 82 4.22 -12.27 -10.65
C ILE A 82 4.52 -11.92 -12.10
N ASN A 83 4.81 -12.93 -12.92
CA ASN A 83 4.78 -12.81 -14.37
C ASN A 83 3.39 -13.21 -14.87
N VAL A 84 2.63 -12.24 -15.39
CA VAL A 84 1.30 -12.50 -15.96
C VAL A 84 1.44 -13.41 -17.19
N GLY A 85 0.62 -14.46 -17.26
CA GLY A 85 0.62 -15.44 -18.35
C GLY A 85 1.69 -16.54 -18.22
N GLU A 86 2.47 -16.56 -17.14
CA GLU A 86 3.40 -17.65 -16.80
C GLU A 86 2.86 -18.42 -15.58
N ASP A 87 3.22 -19.71 -15.45
CA ASP A 87 2.79 -20.53 -14.32
C ASP A 87 3.27 -19.93 -12.99
N VAL A 88 2.35 -19.85 -12.02
CA VAL A 88 2.59 -19.29 -10.69
C VAL A 88 2.65 -20.42 -9.66
N ASP A 89 3.77 -20.54 -8.94
CA ASP A 89 3.86 -21.43 -7.79
C ASP A 89 3.11 -20.83 -6.57
N TYR A 90 1.84 -21.19 -6.44
CA TYR A 90 0.97 -20.73 -5.34
C TYR A 90 1.46 -21.13 -3.95
N THR A 91 2.37 -22.10 -3.82
CA THR A 91 2.91 -22.51 -2.51
C THR A 91 3.85 -21.48 -1.90
N LYS A 92 4.42 -20.59 -2.72
CA LYS A 92 5.32 -19.51 -2.30
C LYS A 92 4.59 -18.21 -1.93
N ILE A 93 3.27 -18.16 -2.10
CA ILE A 93 2.48 -16.95 -1.86
C ILE A 93 2.03 -16.88 -0.40
N PRO A 94 2.20 -15.73 0.30
CA PRO A 94 1.63 -15.52 1.61
C PRO A 94 0.11 -15.67 1.61
N ASP A 95 -0.46 -16.34 2.63
CA ASP A 95 -1.91 -16.61 2.73
C ASP A 95 -2.79 -15.37 2.51
N LYS A 96 -2.34 -14.21 2.98
CA LYS A 96 -3.03 -12.92 2.81
C LYS A 96 -3.22 -12.52 1.34
N LEU A 97 -2.26 -12.84 0.48
CA LEU A 97 -2.26 -12.46 -0.94
C LEU A 97 -2.76 -13.57 -1.86
N ASN A 98 -2.78 -14.82 -1.38
CA ASN A 98 -3.08 -15.99 -2.21
C ASN A 98 -4.43 -15.86 -2.94
N LYS A 99 -5.50 -15.52 -2.23
CA LYS A 99 -6.84 -15.34 -2.85
C LYS A 99 -6.86 -14.23 -3.88
N THR A 100 -6.20 -13.10 -3.61
CA THR A 100 -6.18 -11.95 -4.52
C THR A 100 -5.41 -12.29 -5.79
N ILE A 101 -4.29 -12.99 -5.68
CA ILE A 101 -3.47 -13.40 -6.82
C ILE A 101 -4.18 -14.47 -7.64
N ILE A 102 -4.74 -15.52 -7.01
CA ILE A 102 -5.53 -16.55 -7.69
C ILE A 102 -6.66 -15.89 -8.50
N ASN A 103 -7.46 -15.02 -7.86
CA ASN A 103 -8.52 -14.32 -8.56
C ASN A 103 -7.96 -13.48 -9.73
N SER A 104 -6.86 -12.77 -9.54
CA SER A 104 -6.25 -11.96 -10.62
C SER A 104 -5.88 -12.81 -11.82
N VAL A 105 -5.25 -13.97 -11.59
CA VAL A 105 -4.80 -14.90 -12.64
C VAL A 105 -6.00 -15.59 -13.31
N ASP A 106 -6.93 -16.13 -12.52
CA ASP A 106 -8.11 -16.87 -13.02
C ASP A 106 -9.05 -15.98 -13.83
N PHE A 107 -9.19 -14.70 -13.45
CA PHE A 107 -9.99 -13.73 -14.20
C PHE A 107 -9.22 -13.06 -15.34
N GLY A 108 -7.98 -13.49 -15.62
CA GLY A 108 -7.18 -12.98 -16.74
C GLY A 108 -6.85 -11.49 -16.63
N ARG A 109 -6.65 -11.00 -15.40
CA ARG A 109 -6.29 -9.59 -15.19
C ARG A 109 -4.79 -9.35 -15.33
N GLU A 110 -4.43 -8.10 -15.54
CA GLU A 110 -3.06 -7.68 -15.88
C GLU A 110 -2.23 -7.22 -14.66
N GLU A 111 -2.76 -7.29 -13.43
CA GLU A 111 -1.98 -6.90 -12.26
C GLU A 111 -0.82 -7.87 -12.01
N ASN A 112 0.39 -7.32 -11.90
CA ASN A 112 1.62 -8.08 -11.69
C ASN A 112 2.29 -7.78 -10.33
N VAL A 113 1.76 -6.83 -9.56
CA VAL A 113 2.25 -6.49 -8.21
C VAL A 113 1.09 -6.44 -7.23
N PHE A 114 1.26 -7.13 -6.10
CA PHE A 114 0.25 -7.29 -5.06
C PHE A 114 0.81 -6.88 -3.71
N LEU A 115 0.15 -5.93 -3.07
CA LEU A 115 0.51 -5.34 -1.79
C LEU A 115 -0.50 -5.78 -0.73
N ALA A 116 -0.03 -6.42 0.34
CA ALA A 116 -0.84 -6.70 1.51
C ALA A 116 -0.43 -5.81 2.67
N SER A 117 -1.43 -5.15 3.23
CA SER A 117 -1.36 -4.33 4.42
C SER A 117 -1.52 -5.17 5.70
N VAL A 118 -1.10 -4.61 6.83
CA VAL A 118 -1.25 -5.25 8.15
C VAL A 118 -2.74 -5.47 8.47
N ASP A 119 -3.59 -4.50 8.16
CA ASP A 119 -5.02 -4.45 8.50
C ASP A 119 -5.98 -4.77 7.33
N SER A 120 -5.45 -5.17 6.18
CA SER A 120 -6.18 -5.49 4.94
C SER A 120 -6.99 -4.36 4.30
N LYS A 121 -7.08 -3.18 4.94
CA LYS A 121 -7.86 -2.04 4.41
C LYS A 121 -7.19 -1.39 3.20
N ASN A 122 -5.87 -1.53 3.09
CA ASN A 122 -5.06 -0.90 2.06
C ASN A 122 -4.39 -1.93 1.15
N ASP A 123 -4.97 -3.13 1.04
CA ASP A 123 -4.50 -4.11 0.08
C ASP A 123 -4.72 -3.59 -1.35
N LYS A 124 -3.70 -3.68 -2.19
CA LYS A 124 -3.73 -3.14 -3.56
C LYS A 124 -3.12 -4.12 -4.54
N SER A 125 -3.76 -4.30 -5.68
CA SER A 125 -3.19 -4.92 -6.87
C SER A 125 -2.93 -3.81 -7.89
N ILE A 126 -1.76 -3.85 -8.54
CA ILE A 126 -1.40 -2.89 -9.57
C ILE A 126 -0.66 -3.57 -10.72
N THR A 127 -0.70 -2.93 -11.87
CA THR A 127 0.17 -3.23 -13.01
C THR A 127 1.34 -2.26 -13.03
N ILE A 128 2.54 -2.81 -13.18
CA ILE A 128 3.77 -2.09 -13.50
C ILE A 128 4.30 -2.66 -14.81
N ASP A 129 4.28 -1.82 -15.85
CA ASP A 129 4.71 -2.21 -17.18
C ASP A 129 6.18 -2.61 -17.20
N LYS A 130 6.52 -3.55 -18.10
CA LYS A 130 7.89 -4.02 -18.34
C LYS A 130 8.58 -4.62 -17.11
N LEU A 131 7.87 -4.88 -16.02
CA LEU A 131 8.42 -5.58 -14.87
C LEU A 131 8.20 -7.09 -15.01
N LYS A 132 9.28 -7.86 -14.89
CA LYS A 132 9.22 -9.32 -14.75
C LYS A 132 10.00 -9.77 -13.53
N VAL A 133 9.68 -10.94 -13.00
CA VAL A 133 10.39 -11.58 -11.90
C VAL A 133 11.29 -12.70 -12.39
N SER A 134 12.38 -12.93 -11.66
CA SER A 134 13.29 -14.07 -11.86
C SER A 134 12.70 -15.40 -11.37
N GLU A 135 11.93 -15.36 -10.28
CA GLU A 135 11.14 -16.48 -9.77
C GLU A 135 9.66 -16.10 -9.75
N ASN A 136 8.77 -16.94 -10.29
CA ASN A 136 7.33 -16.66 -10.34
C ASN A 136 6.56 -17.56 -9.36
N PRO A 137 6.00 -17.03 -8.26
CA PRO A 137 5.97 -15.64 -7.82
C PRO A 137 7.22 -15.24 -7.02
N LEU A 138 7.57 -13.95 -7.02
CA LEU A 138 8.59 -13.39 -6.14
C LEU A 138 7.90 -12.62 -5.02
N CYS A 139 7.85 -13.21 -3.82
CA CYS A 139 7.22 -12.63 -2.65
C CYS A 139 8.24 -12.26 -1.57
N ASP A 140 7.96 -11.20 -0.83
CA ASP A 140 8.71 -10.88 0.37
C ASP A 140 7.85 -10.33 1.49
N LYS A 141 8.28 -10.60 2.73
CA LYS A 141 7.70 -9.99 3.93
C LYS A 141 8.49 -8.73 4.23
N ILE A 142 7.78 -7.65 4.51
CA ILE A 142 8.43 -6.39 4.86
C ILE A 142 8.89 -6.47 6.30
N VAL A 143 10.21 -6.47 6.50
CA VAL A 143 10.84 -6.37 7.81
C VAL A 143 11.60 -5.04 7.83
N ASN A 144 11.48 -4.28 8.93
CA ASN A 144 12.15 -2.98 9.12
C ASN A 144 11.85 -1.91 8.05
N ARG A 145 10.74 -2.02 7.31
CA ARG A 145 10.36 -1.09 6.22
C ARG A 145 11.39 -1.00 5.09
N GLU A 146 12.10 -2.10 4.83
CA GLU A 146 13.08 -2.18 3.76
C GLU A 146 12.64 -3.19 2.70
N LEU A 147 13.04 -2.92 1.46
CA LEU A 147 12.87 -3.81 0.32
C LEU A 147 14.23 -4.10 -0.30
N ASN A 148 14.66 -5.35 -0.19
CA ASN A 148 15.94 -5.79 -0.71
C ASN A 148 15.72 -6.49 -2.04
N PHE A 149 15.51 -5.67 -3.08
CA PHE A 149 15.37 -6.16 -4.44
C PHE A 149 16.30 -5.39 -5.38
N ILE A 150 16.78 -6.12 -6.38
CA ILE A 150 17.59 -5.62 -7.48
C ILE A 150 16.75 -5.69 -8.75
N LEU A 151 16.68 -4.56 -9.43
CA LEU A 151 16.16 -4.41 -10.78
C LEU A 151 17.32 -4.53 -11.76
N GLU A 152 17.16 -5.30 -12.82
CA GLU A 152 18.16 -5.45 -13.87
C GLU A 152 17.52 -5.24 -15.24
N ASN A 153 18.08 -4.33 -16.04
CA ASN A 153 17.56 -4.07 -17.37
C ASN A 153 17.96 -5.20 -18.34
N LYS A 154 16.97 -5.93 -18.87
CA LYS A 154 17.15 -6.97 -19.90
C LYS A 154 16.89 -6.46 -21.32
N GLY A 155 16.73 -5.15 -21.49
CA GLY A 155 16.55 -4.46 -22.77
C GLY A 155 15.08 -4.29 -23.14
N ASN A 156 14.30 -5.37 -23.13
CA ASN A 156 12.86 -5.35 -23.41
C ASN A 156 11.98 -5.36 -22.14
N PHE A 157 12.57 -5.67 -20.97
CA PHE A 157 11.92 -5.61 -19.66
C PHE A 157 12.97 -5.41 -18.56
N VAL A 158 12.51 -5.06 -17.37
CA VAL A 158 13.30 -5.02 -16.14
C VAL A 158 13.00 -6.27 -15.33
N GLN A 159 14.05 -7.04 -15.01
CA GLN A 159 13.94 -8.22 -14.18
C GLN A 159 14.15 -7.87 -12.71
N LEU A 160 13.23 -8.29 -11.86
CA LEU A 160 13.31 -8.21 -10.41
C LEU A 160 13.91 -9.52 -9.85
N ARG A 161 14.90 -9.37 -8.96
CA ARG A 161 15.51 -10.47 -8.21
C ARG A 161 15.88 -10.04 -6.79
N LYS A 162 16.05 -11.02 -5.90
CA LYS A 162 16.64 -10.82 -4.57
C LYS A 162 18.16 -10.86 -4.65
#